data_AF-A0A379YCA8-F1
#
_entry.id   AF-A0A379YCA8-F1
#
_cell.length_a   1.000
_cell.length_b   1.000
_cell.length_c   1.000
_cell.angle_alpha   90.00
_cell.angle_beta   90.00
_cell.angle_gamma   90.00
#
_symmetry.space_group_name_H-M   'P 1'
#
loop_
_entity.id
_entity.type
_entity.pdbx_description
1 polymer ?
#
loop_
_entity_poly.entity_id
_entity_poly.type
_entity_poly.pdbx_seq_one_letter_code
_entity_poly.pdbx_strand_id
1 'polypeptide(L)'
;MIWGQVISKFSDDQLSYAARRCMERCSAGNHWPPDLAEFTAIVGECTANPFGLTAEDVMTEYHRWRNDSWRYDSADSFNWHHPVLFQICTEIRRVGVERKLGLNELAALAGRLLTKWAKQVEMGYSVPPIRKTKALENRPPGHAQAADTDGRYQQKGMEMLAKIRASMVKNHKA
;
A
#
# COMPACT_ATOMS: atom_id res chain seq x y z
N MET A 1 10.82 -33.62 -21.11
CA MET A 1 11.38 -33.83 -19.76
C MET A 1 10.72 -32.83 -18.81
N ILE A 2 10.19 -33.27 -17.66
CA ILE A 2 9.36 -32.43 -16.75
C ILE A 2 10.10 -31.16 -16.30
N TRP A 3 11.41 -31.26 -16.04
CA TRP A 3 12.27 -30.15 -15.67
C TRP A 3 12.18 -28.96 -16.63
N GLY A 4 12.27 -29.20 -17.94
CA GLY A 4 12.21 -28.13 -18.95
C GLY A 4 10.88 -27.38 -18.95
N GLN A 5 9.77 -28.06 -18.69
CA GLN A 5 8.44 -27.43 -18.62
C GLN A 5 8.21 -26.61 -17.35
N VAL A 6 8.88 -26.97 -16.26
CA VAL A 6 8.78 -26.25 -14.98
C VAL A 6 9.71 -25.05 -14.99
N ILE A 7 10.98 -25.22 -15.39
CA ILE A 7 11.96 -24.14 -15.48
C ILE A 7 11.49 -23.03 -16.42
N SER A 8 10.84 -23.37 -17.54
CA SER A 8 10.38 -22.37 -18.51
C SER A 8 9.29 -21.43 -17.97
N LYS A 9 8.77 -21.66 -16.77
CA LYS A 9 7.77 -20.80 -16.12
C LYS A 9 8.40 -19.76 -15.19
N PHE A 10 9.69 -19.86 -14.90
CA PHE A 10 10.38 -18.97 -13.97
C PHE A 10 11.04 -17.80 -14.69
N SER A 11 11.09 -16.63 -14.04
CA SER A 11 11.81 -15.46 -14.55
C SER A 11 13.31 -15.59 -14.38
N ASP A 12 14.08 -14.78 -15.11
CA ASP A 12 15.54 -14.75 -14.99
C ASP A 12 16.02 -14.41 -13.57
N ASP A 13 15.29 -13.55 -12.85
CA ASP A 13 15.58 -13.22 -11.45
C ASP A 13 15.35 -14.41 -10.51
N GLN A 14 14.26 -15.14 -10.73
CA GLN A 14 13.94 -16.37 -9.99
C GLN A 14 15.01 -17.43 -10.20
N LEU A 15 15.48 -17.59 -11.44
CA LEU A 15 16.55 -18.52 -11.79
C LEU A 15 17.90 -18.09 -11.21
N SER A 16 18.21 -16.79 -11.25
CA SER A 16 19.43 -16.22 -10.68
C SER A 16 19.48 -16.37 -9.16
N TYR A 17 18.36 -16.10 -8.48
CA TYR A 17 18.21 -16.33 -7.05
C TYR A 17 18.39 -17.81 -6.69
N ALA A 18 17.72 -18.70 -7.43
CA ALA A 18 17.81 -20.13 -7.20
C ALA A 18 19.23 -20.66 -7.41
N ALA A 19 19.93 -20.20 -8.44
CA ALA A 19 21.33 -20.53 -8.68
C ALA A 19 22.22 -20.10 -7.49
N ARG A 20 22.03 -18.87 -6.98
CA ARG A 20 22.76 -18.36 -5.80
C ARG A 20 22.47 -19.23 -4.57
N ARG A 21 21.21 -19.59 -4.34
CA ARG A 21 20.82 -20.45 -3.21
C ARG A 21 21.39 -21.86 -3.31
N CYS A 22 21.41 -22.44 -4.50
CA CYS A 22 22.07 -23.72 -4.75
C CYS A 22 23.57 -23.66 -4.40
N MET A 23 24.26 -22.58 -4.74
CA MET A 23 25.66 -22.38 -4.36
C MET A 23 25.85 -22.26 -2.84
N GLU A 24 24.97 -21.55 -2.13
CA GLU A 24 25.00 -21.47 -0.67
C GLU A 24 24.73 -22.82 0.02
N ARG A 25 23.82 -23.64 -0.52
CA ARG A 25 23.59 -25.01 -0.04
C ARG A 25 24.84 -25.86 -0.18
N CYS A 26 25.51 -25.75 -1.33
CA CYS A 26 26.77 -26.43 -1.59
C CYS A 26 27.86 -26.03 -0.58
N SER A 27 28.03 -24.73 -0.33
CA SER A 27 29.02 -24.26 0.65
C SER A 27 28.69 -24.62 2.10
N ALA A 28 27.40 -24.83 2.42
CA ALA A 28 26.94 -25.32 3.72
C ALA A 28 27.09 -26.85 3.90
N GLY A 29 27.68 -27.56 2.94
CA GLY A 29 27.96 -29.00 3.02
C GLY A 29 26.93 -29.90 2.32
N ASN A 30 25.90 -29.34 1.68
CA ASN A 30 24.96 -30.09 0.85
C ASN A 30 25.42 -30.08 -0.62
N HIS A 31 26.26 -31.05 -0.98
CA HIS A 31 26.89 -31.13 -2.30
C HIS A 31 25.99 -31.74 -3.39
N TRP A 32 24.82 -32.26 -3.05
CA TRP A 32 23.90 -32.86 -4.02
C TRP A 32 23.01 -31.79 -4.65
N PRO A 33 22.81 -31.84 -5.97
CA PRO A 33 21.89 -30.93 -6.65
C PRO A 33 20.46 -31.13 -6.10
N PRO A 34 19.69 -30.05 -5.91
CA PRO A 34 18.33 -30.16 -5.43
C PRO A 34 17.49 -30.98 -6.41
N ASP A 35 16.54 -31.75 -5.88
CA ASP A 35 15.51 -32.34 -6.72
C ASP A 35 14.56 -31.25 -7.26
N LEU A 36 13.61 -31.64 -8.13
CA LEU A 36 12.70 -30.67 -8.74
C LEU A 36 11.83 -29.96 -7.70
N ALA A 37 11.37 -30.67 -6.67
CA ALA A 37 10.51 -30.11 -5.64
C ALA A 37 11.29 -29.11 -4.77
N GLU A 38 12.48 -29.49 -4.32
CA GLU A 38 13.40 -28.62 -3.61
C GLU A 38 13.79 -27.40 -4.44
N PHE A 39 14.06 -27.58 -5.73
CA PHE A 39 14.37 -26.47 -6.63
C PHE A 39 13.18 -25.51 -6.76
N THR A 40 11.95 -26.02 -6.92
CA THR A 40 10.76 -25.17 -6.94
C THR A 40 10.50 -24.45 -5.62
N ALA A 41 10.83 -25.08 -4.48
CA ALA A 41 10.74 -24.44 -3.17
C ALA A 41 11.75 -23.29 -3.05
N ILE A 42 13.01 -23.51 -3.44
CA ILE A 42 14.05 -22.47 -3.49
C ILE A 42 13.62 -21.31 -4.40
N VAL A 43 13.10 -21.60 -5.59
CA VAL A 43 12.60 -20.55 -6.49
C VAL A 43 11.44 -19.77 -5.86
N GLY A 44 10.58 -20.46 -5.09
CA GLY A 44 9.48 -19.85 -4.33
C GLY A 44 9.93 -18.90 -3.22
N GLU A 45 11.15 -19.05 -2.70
CA GLU A 45 11.74 -18.11 -1.73
C GLU A 45 12.18 -16.77 -2.37
N CYS A 46 12.25 -16.71 -3.71
CA CYS A 46 12.66 -15.51 -4.41
C CYS A 46 11.57 -14.42 -4.36
N THR A 47 11.81 -13.37 -3.57
CA THR A 47 11.07 -12.10 -3.67
C THR A 47 11.61 -11.28 -4.84
N ALA A 48 11.32 -11.72 -6.07
CA ALA A 48 11.90 -11.22 -7.33
C ALA A 48 11.58 -9.75 -7.69
N ASN A 49 11.11 -8.91 -6.76
CA ASN A 49 10.84 -7.51 -7.04
C ASN A 49 11.81 -6.61 -6.25
N PRO A 50 12.13 -5.40 -6.78
CA PRO A 50 13.09 -4.47 -6.16
C PRO A 50 12.71 -3.99 -4.76
N PHE A 51 11.51 -4.31 -4.26
CA PHE A 51 11.07 -3.96 -2.91
C PHE A 51 11.34 -5.06 -1.89
N GLY A 52 11.69 -6.28 -2.31
CA GLY A 52 11.86 -7.43 -1.42
C GLY A 52 10.58 -7.86 -0.69
N LEU A 53 9.41 -7.54 -1.26
CA LEU A 53 8.10 -7.81 -0.67
C LEU A 53 7.41 -8.99 -1.37
N THR A 54 6.54 -9.71 -0.68
CA THR A 54 5.60 -10.67 -1.25
C THR A 54 4.18 -10.09 -1.31
N ALA A 55 3.26 -10.78 -1.99
CA ALA A 55 1.84 -10.45 -1.91
C ALA A 55 1.27 -10.63 -0.49
N GLU A 56 1.83 -11.56 0.29
CA GLU A 56 1.47 -11.78 1.69
C GLU A 56 1.91 -10.62 2.57
N ASP A 57 3.12 -10.09 2.38
CA ASP A 57 3.59 -8.89 3.08
C ASP A 57 2.68 -7.69 2.80
N VAL A 58 2.25 -7.53 1.53
CA VAL A 58 1.29 -6.49 1.14
C VAL A 58 -0.05 -6.67 1.87
N MET A 59 -0.59 -7.89 1.90
CA MET A 59 -1.86 -8.16 2.57
C MET A 59 -1.76 -7.97 4.09
N THR A 60 -0.62 -8.34 4.69
CA THR A 60 -0.34 -8.13 6.11
C THR A 60 -0.33 -6.65 6.45
N GLU A 61 0.37 -5.84 5.64
CA GLU A 61 0.37 -4.37 5.80
C GLU A 61 -1.03 -3.77 5.58
N TYR A 62 -1.76 -4.27 4.58
CA TYR A 62 -3.13 -3.83 4.30
C TYR A 62 -4.06 -4.09 5.49
N HIS A 63 -3.98 -5.26 6.11
CA HIS A 63 -4.77 -5.59 7.30
C HIS A 63 -4.38 -4.72 8.50
N ARG A 64 -3.07 -4.51 8.73
CA ARG A 64 -2.57 -3.60 9.77
C ARG A 64 -3.15 -2.20 9.61
N TRP A 65 -3.03 -1.64 8.40
CA TRP A 65 -3.58 -0.34 8.09
C TRP A 65 -5.10 -0.31 8.24
N ARG A 66 -5.84 -1.30 7.73
CA ARG A 66 -7.31 -1.33 7.83
C ARG A 66 -7.78 -1.34 9.28
N ASN A 67 -7.13 -2.10 10.15
CA ASN A 67 -7.47 -2.21 11.57
C ASN A 67 -7.17 -0.93 12.35
N ASP A 68 -6.12 -0.20 11.96
CA ASP A 68 -5.72 1.04 12.63
C ASP A 68 -6.21 2.31 11.91
N SER A 69 -6.84 2.19 10.74
CA SER A 69 -7.17 3.32 9.87
C SER A 69 -8.09 4.35 10.52
N TRP A 70 -8.89 3.94 11.51
CA TRP A 70 -9.78 4.84 12.26
C TRP A 70 -9.03 5.76 13.23
N ARG A 71 -7.76 5.47 13.55
CA ARG A 71 -6.91 6.29 14.44
C ARG A 71 -6.25 7.46 13.73
N TYR A 72 -6.35 7.49 12.40
CA TYR A 72 -5.62 8.39 11.53
C TYR A 72 -6.62 9.19 10.70
N ASP A 73 -6.42 10.50 10.58
CA ASP A 73 -7.30 11.37 9.78
C ASP A 73 -7.28 10.98 8.29
N SER A 74 -6.15 10.44 7.83
CA SER A 74 -5.93 10.11 6.43
C SER A 74 -4.88 9.01 6.26
N ALA A 75 -4.90 8.32 5.11
CA ALA A 75 -4.00 7.21 4.83
C ALA A 75 -2.51 7.62 4.78
N ASP A 76 -2.20 8.86 4.41
CA ASP A 76 -0.86 9.44 4.39
C ASP A 76 -0.27 9.74 5.78
N SER A 77 -1.11 9.79 6.82
CA SER A 77 -0.65 9.92 8.21
C SER A 77 -0.27 8.59 8.86
N PHE A 78 -0.62 7.46 8.24
CA PHE A 78 -0.21 6.13 8.69
C PHE A 78 1.30 5.89 8.50
N ASN A 79 1.91 5.16 9.42
CA ASN A 79 3.33 4.83 9.36
C ASN A 79 3.59 3.59 8.49
N TRP A 80 3.59 3.79 7.17
CA TRP A 80 3.88 2.75 6.18
C TRP A 80 5.32 2.24 6.28
N HIS A 81 5.51 0.92 6.22
CA HIS A 81 6.86 0.34 6.20
C HIS A 81 7.64 0.66 4.93
N HIS A 82 6.93 0.82 3.80
CA HIS A 82 7.54 1.15 2.51
C HIS A 82 6.61 2.05 1.69
N PRO A 83 7.11 3.07 0.95
CA PRO A 83 6.27 3.96 0.14
C PRO A 83 5.40 3.23 -0.88
N VAL A 84 5.90 2.12 -1.44
CA VAL A 84 5.12 1.31 -2.41
C VAL A 84 3.87 0.69 -1.77
N LEU A 85 3.93 0.38 -0.47
CA LEU A 85 2.80 -0.23 0.24
C LEU A 85 1.65 0.77 0.40
N PHE A 86 1.94 2.06 0.59
CA PHE A 86 0.92 3.11 0.55
C PHE A 86 0.20 3.11 -0.80
N GLN A 87 0.96 3.08 -1.91
CA GLN A 87 0.38 3.08 -3.26
C GLN A 87 -0.49 1.83 -3.50
N ILE A 88 0.01 0.66 -3.10
CA ILE A 88 -0.69 -0.61 -3.34
C ILE A 88 -1.91 -0.75 -2.43
N CYS A 89 -1.77 -0.53 -1.12
CA CYS A 89 -2.85 -0.77 -0.15
C CYS A 89 -4.03 0.19 -0.33
N THR A 90 -3.77 1.45 -0.70
CA THR A 90 -4.82 2.42 -1.00
C THR A 90 -5.60 2.03 -2.26
N GLU A 91 -4.92 1.55 -3.31
CA GLU A 91 -5.55 1.01 -4.52
C GLU A 91 -6.34 -0.29 -4.24
N ILE A 92 -5.81 -1.19 -3.42
CA ILE A 92 -6.55 -2.40 -2.98
C ILE A 92 -7.87 -2.01 -2.32
N ARG A 93 -7.86 -1.02 -1.41
CA ARG A 93 -9.11 -0.56 -0.77
C ARG A 93 -10.09 0.00 -1.79
N ARG A 94 -9.61 0.86 -2.70
CA ARG A 94 -10.44 1.52 -3.71
C ARG A 94 -11.11 0.48 -4.62
N VAL A 95 -10.30 -0.37 -5.25
CA VAL A 95 -10.77 -1.40 -6.19
C VAL A 95 -11.57 -2.49 -5.48
N GLY A 96 -11.16 -2.87 -4.26
CA GLY A 96 -11.85 -3.86 -3.45
C GLY A 96 -13.27 -3.45 -3.10
N VAL A 97 -13.49 -2.18 -2.74
CA VAL A 97 -14.83 -1.63 -2.49
C VAL A 97 -15.62 -1.49 -3.79
N GLU A 98 -15.01 -0.93 -4.83
CA GLU A 98 -15.65 -0.70 -6.14
C GLU A 98 -16.17 -2.00 -6.77
N ARG A 99 -15.38 -3.08 -6.68
CA ARG A 99 -15.69 -4.38 -7.31
C ARG A 99 -16.20 -5.44 -6.34
N LYS A 100 -16.37 -5.10 -5.05
CA LYS A 100 -16.83 -6.01 -3.98
C LYS A 100 -16.01 -7.30 -3.90
N LEU A 101 -14.69 -7.18 -3.93
CA LEU A 101 -13.78 -8.33 -3.96
C LEU A 101 -13.73 -9.09 -2.63
N GLY A 102 -13.66 -10.42 -2.71
CA GLY A 102 -13.39 -11.31 -1.58
C GLY A 102 -11.90 -11.42 -1.23
N LEU A 103 -11.57 -12.11 -0.13
CA LEU A 103 -10.19 -12.23 0.39
C LEU A 103 -9.19 -12.76 -0.64
N ASN A 104 -9.54 -13.85 -1.34
CA ASN A 104 -8.67 -14.44 -2.36
C ASN A 104 -8.45 -13.50 -3.55
N GLU A 105 -9.48 -12.74 -3.93
CA GLU A 105 -9.40 -11.77 -5.03
C GLU A 105 -8.56 -10.54 -4.63
N LEU A 106 -8.60 -10.13 -3.36
CA LEU A 106 -7.74 -9.08 -2.81
C LEU A 106 -6.27 -9.52 -2.81
N ALA A 107 -5.97 -10.76 -2.40
CA ALA A 107 -4.60 -11.29 -2.45
C ALA A 107 -4.08 -11.37 -3.90
N ALA A 108 -4.93 -11.82 -4.84
CA ALA A 108 -4.58 -11.83 -6.26
C ALA A 108 -4.40 -10.40 -6.83
N LEU A 109 -5.17 -9.43 -6.35
CA LEU A 109 -4.99 -8.02 -6.70
C LEU A 109 -3.68 -7.46 -6.13
N ALA A 110 -3.33 -7.78 -4.88
CA ALA A 110 -2.10 -7.39 -4.23
C ALA A 110 -0.87 -7.85 -5.03
N GLY A 111 -0.84 -9.13 -5.42
CA GLY A 111 0.23 -9.67 -6.27
C GLY A 111 0.35 -8.93 -7.61
N ARG A 112 -0.78 -8.72 -8.31
CA ARG A 112 -0.78 -7.98 -9.59
C ARG A 112 -0.28 -6.54 -9.46
N LEU A 113 -0.69 -5.83 -8.40
CA LEU A 113 -0.24 -4.46 -8.15
C LEU A 113 1.25 -4.41 -7.78
N LEU A 114 1.72 -5.36 -6.98
CA LEU A 114 3.13 -5.48 -6.64
C LEU A 114 4.00 -5.71 -7.89
N THR A 115 3.62 -6.65 -8.76
CA THR A 115 4.30 -6.88 -10.04
C THR A 115 4.26 -5.65 -10.95
N LYS A 116 3.13 -4.92 -10.98
CA LYS A 116 3.02 -3.67 -11.75
C LYS A 116 4.03 -2.64 -11.26
N TRP A 117 4.11 -2.42 -9.94
CA TRP A 117 5.04 -1.45 -9.36
C TRP A 117 6.50 -1.88 -9.52
N ALA A 118 6.79 -3.18 -9.41
CA ALA A 118 8.12 -3.74 -9.65
C ALA A 118 8.62 -3.38 -11.06
N LYS A 119 7.78 -3.67 -12.07
CA LYS A 119 8.07 -3.33 -13.46
C LYS A 119 8.26 -1.84 -13.70
N GLN A 120 7.49 -0.98 -13.03
CA GLN A 120 7.69 0.47 -13.13
C GLN A 120 9.06 0.89 -12.61
N VAL A 121 9.53 0.31 -11.51
CA VAL A 121 10.85 0.59 -10.97
C VAL A 121 11.97 0.07 -11.87
N GLU A 122 11.81 -1.12 -12.43
CA GLU A 122 12.75 -1.67 -13.43
C GLU A 122 12.85 -0.79 -14.68
N MET A 123 11.75 -0.16 -15.09
CA MET A 123 11.73 0.83 -16.18
C MET A 123 12.35 2.19 -15.80
N GLY A 124 12.89 2.33 -14.57
CA GLY A 124 13.55 3.54 -14.09
C GLY A 124 12.61 4.57 -13.44
N TYR A 125 11.33 4.26 -13.22
CA TYR A 125 10.44 5.14 -12.48
C TYR A 125 10.65 5.01 -10.97
N SER A 126 10.71 6.13 -10.26
CA SER A 126 10.74 6.11 -8.79
C SER A 126 9.34 5.91 -8.21
N VAL A 127 9.22 5.18 -7.10
CA VAL A 127 7.98 5.14 -6.31
C VAL A 127 7.69 6.54 -5.77
N PRO A 128 6.51 7.13 -6.03
CA PRO A 128 6.19 8.47 -5.54
C PRO A 128 6.23 8.53 -4.01
N PRO A 129 6.86 9.57 -3.43
CA PRO A 129 6.89 9.74 -1.98
C PRO A 129 5.48 10.01 -1.45
N ILE A 130 5.23 9.53 -0.23
CA ILE A 130 3.96 9.78 0.48
C ILE A 130 3.93 11.26 0.86
N ARG A 131 3.12 12.04 0.15
CA ARG A 131 2.91 13.45 0.46
C ARG A 131 1.95 13.54 1.63
N LYS A 132 2.48 13.81 2.82
CA LYS A 132 1.65 14.18 3.97
C LYS A 132 0.92 15.47 3.61
N THR A 133 -0.40 15.42 3.67
CA THR A 133 -1.27 16.58 3.50
C THR A 133 -0.83 17.59 4.56
N LYS A 134 -0.06 18.62 4.17
CA LYS A 134 0.23 19.73 5.07
C LYS A 134 -1.12 20.30 5.51
N ALA A 135 -1.26 20.58 6.80
CA ALA A 135 -2.41 21.30 7.31
C ALA A 135 -2.70 22.50 6.38
N LEU A 136 -3.98 22.73 6.08
CA LEU A 136 -4.46 23.79 5.18
C LEU A 136 -4.17 25.21 5.69
N GLU A 137 -3.27 25.36 6.66
CA GLU A 137 -2.91 26.59 7.34
C GLU A 137 -2.50 27.71 6.37
N ASN A 138 -1.96 27.35 5.19
CA ASN A 138 -1.57 28.30 4.15
C ASN A 138 -2.47 28.25 2.88
N ARG A 139 -3.69 27.73 2.98
CA ARG A 139 -4.62 27.75 1.84
C ARG A 139 -5.01 29.21 1.54
N PRO A 140 -4.84 29.71 0.30
CA PRO A 140 -5.31 31.04 -0.05
C PRO A 140 -6.83 31.13 0.19
N PRO A 141 -7.32 32.28 0.68
CA PRO A 141 -8.72 32.44 1.02
C PRO A 141 -9.60 32.13 -0.20
N GLY A 142 -10.65 31.32 0.01
CA GLY A 142 -11.63 31.01 -1.03
C GLY A 142 -12.41 32.26 -1.45
N HIS A 143 -13.08 32.23 -2.60
CA HIS A 143 -13.80 33.41 -3.15
C HIS A 143 -14.72 34.11 -2.14
N ALA A 144 -15.44 33.36 -1.31
CA ALA A 144 -16.30 33.92 -0.26
C ALA A 144 -15.50 34.62 0.86
N GLN A 145 -14.33 34.09 1.22
CA GLN A 145 -13.43 34.69 2.22
C GLN A 145 -12.72 35.92 1.64
N ALA A 146 -12.40 35.90 0.35
CA ALA A 146 -11.82 37.04 -0.36
C ALA A 146 -12.84 38.18 -0.56
N ALA A 147 -14.13 37.86 -0.73
CA ALA A 147 -15.21 38.84 -0.84
C ALA A 147 -15.61 39.45 0.51
N ASP A 148 -15.36 38.75 1.63
CA ASP A 148 -15.60 39.23 2.98
C ASP A 148 -14.39 39.99 3.54
N THR A 149 -14.03 41.09 2.88
CA THR A 149 -12.91 41.96 3.25
C THR A 149 -13.03 42.52 4.67
N ASP A 150 -14.26 42.79 5.12
CA ASP A 150 -14.54 43.31 6.46
C ASP A 150 -14.79 42.20 7.52
N GLY A 151 -14.77 40.93 7.14
CA GLY A 151 -15.01 39.77 8.04
C GLY A 151 -16.43 39.66 8.61
N ARG A 152 -17.38 40.48 8.14
CA ARG A 152 -18.74 40.58 8.68
C ARG A 152 -19.55 39.31 8.46
N TYR A 153 -19.38 38.66 7.31
CA TYR A 153 -20.12 37.45 6.98
C TYR A 153 -19.57 36.24 7.74
N GLN A 154 -18.25 36.17 7.93
CA GLN A 154 -17.62 35.18 8.79
C GLN A 154 -18.12 35.29 10.23
N GLN A 155 -18.17 36.51 10.78
CA GLN A 155 -18.61 36.73 12.16
C GLN A 155 -20.07 36.31 12.37
N LYS A 156 -20.98 36.71 11.48
CA LYS A 156 -22.38 36.27 11.52
C LYS A 156 -22.53 34.75 11.41
N GLY A 157 -21.71 34.11 10.57
CA GLY A 157 -21.66 32.66 10.45
C GLY A 157 -21.25 31.98 11.76
N MET A 158 -20.20 32.49 12.42
CA MET A 158 -19.74 31.95 13.71
C MET A 158 -20.78 32.11 14.82
N GLU A 159 -21.46 33.26 14.89
CA GLU A 159 -22.55 33.48 15.85
C GLU A 159 -23.72 32.50 15.63
N MET A 160 -24.07 32.25 14.37
CA MET A 160 -25.11 31.28 14.02
C MET A 160 -24.72 29.86 14.43
N LEU A 161 -23.48 29.44 14.15
CA LEU A 161 -22.97 28.13 14.56
C LEU A 161 -22.92 27.98 16.08
N ALA A 162 -22.55 29.03 16.82
CA ALA A 162 -22.57 29.04 18.28
C ALA A 162 -23.98 28.86 18.84
N LYS A 163 -24.99 29.53 18.26
CA LYS A 163 -26.41 29.35 18.63
C LYS A 163 -26.89 27.92 18.37
N ILE A 164 -26.52 27.33 17.23
CA ILE A 164 -26.87 25.95 16.88
C ILE A 164 -26.24 24.97 17.88
N ARG A 165 -24.94 25.11 18.18
CA ARG A 165 -24.25 24.26 19.17
C ARG A 165 -24.89 24.38 20.55
N ALA A 166 -25.23 25.58 20.99
CA ALA A 166 -25.90 25.82 22.27
C ALA A 166 -27.30 25.18 22.33
N SER A 167 -28.06 25.22 21.24
CA SER A 167 -29.37 24.58 21.14
C SER A 167 -29.25 23.04 21.16
N MET A 168 -28.27 22.46 20.48
CA MET A 168 -28.03 21.01 20.51
C MET A 168 -27.62 20.50 21.89
N VAL A 169 -26.82 21.26 22.65
CA VAL A 169 -26.44 20.90 24.04
C VAL A 169 -27.64 20.97 24.99
N LYS A 170 -28.53 21.95 24.83
CA LYS A 170 -29.77 22.03 25.62
C LYS A 170 -30.71 20.85 25.36
N ASN A 171 -30.84 20.41 24.11
CA ASN A 171 -31.70 19.27 23.75
C ASN A 171 -31.19 17.91 24.24
N HIS A 172 -29.91 17.75 24.56
CA HIS A 172 -29.36 16.50 25.11
C HIS A 172 -29.43 16.41 26.66
N LYS A 173 -29.88 17.48 27.33
CA LYS A 173 -30.05 17.52 28.80
C LYS A 173 -31.52 17.49 29.24
N ALA A 174 -32.45 17.33 28.30
CA ALA A 174 -33.88 17.19 28.53
C ALA A 174 -34.31 15.73 28.43
#